data_AF-A0A062G6G0-F1
#
_entry.id   AF-A0A062G6G0-F1
#
_cell.length_a   1.000
_cell.length_b   1.000
_cell.length_c   1.000
_cell.angle_alpha   90.00
_cell.angle_beta   90.00
_cell.angle_gamma   90.00
#
_symmetry.space_group_name_H-M   'P 1'
#
loop_
_entity.id
_entity.type
_entity.pdbx_description
1 polymer ?
#
loop_
_entity_poly.entity_id
_entity_poly.type
_entity_poly.pdbx_seq_one_letter_code
_entity_poly.pdbx_strand_id
1 'polypeptide(L)'
;MDLSFNVNHLSNEFYQTYTLVDYSEREIYNLLVCEFQGKYRPLIVDFKLIFENKYKNGLSHDIHSYPGKLYPNLAKFFCKALYKERNTNKFLDPFVGSGTTIVEAAAEGYEAFYCDINPLARLLTKVKTTQLEKDEIDFHLEQLFTLYKQAHSFEAIDVINASHWYDDRVKNELDKLMSCIDSLDKVDIKDFFKIAFSHLARKVSYCDLQVSVPVKIKIKSNFSALRKAEIEKRLTYIKNV
;
A
#
# COMPACT_ATOMS: atom_id res chain seq x y z
N MET A 1 -4.89 25.40 -15.62
CA MET A 1 -4.05 24.46 -16.37
C MET A 1 -5.01 23.48 -16.99
N ASP A 2 -5.35 23.74 -18.24
CA ASP A 2 -6.40 23.04 -18.96
C ASP A 2 -5.86 21.65 -19.36
N LEU A 3 -6.44 20.59 -18.79
CA LEU A 3 -6.15 19.20 -19.15
C LEU A 3 -7.16 18.73 -20.21
N SER A 4 -7.39 19.57 -21.21
CA SER A 4 -8.01 19.16 -22.46
C SER A 4 -7.02 18.24 -23.18
N PHE A 5 -6.99 16.97 -22.78
CA PHE A 5 -6.35 15.91 -23.57
C PHE A 5 -7.07 15.85 -24.91
N ASN A 6 -6.47 16.48 -25.91
CA ASN A 6 -6.96 16.48 -27.28
C ASN A 6 -6.74 15.05 -27.83
N VAL A 7 -7.78 14.22 -27.76
CA VAL A 7 -7.79 12.80 -28.16
C VAL A 7 -7.76 12.64 -29.70
N ASN A 8 -7.79 13.73 -30.47
CA ASN A 8 -7.98 13.71 -31.92
C ASN A 8 -6.72 13.33 -32.74
N HIS A 9 -5.67 12.78 -32.13
CA HIS A 9 -4.47 12.31 -32.83
C HIS A 9 -4.10 10.83 -32.55
N LEU A 10 -4.99 10.04 -31.94
CA LEU A 10 -4.77 8.60 -31.78
C LEU A 10 -4.98 7.84 -33.11
N SER A 11 -4.03 8.01 -34.04
CA SER A 11 -3.80 7.14 -35.19
C SER A 11 -3.10 5.82 -34.78
N ASN A 12 -3.48 5.25 -33.64
CA ASN A 12 -2.96 4.00 -33.10
C ASN A 12 -4.16 3.12 -32.79
N GLU A 13 -4.31 2.02 -33.53
CA GLU A 13 -5.33 0.98 -33.32
C GLU A 13 -5.51 0.67 -31.83
N PHE A 14 -6.64 1.12 -31.29
CA PHE A 14 -7.10 0.80 -29.95
C PHE A 14 -7.60 -0.65 -29.98
N TYR A 15 -6.96 -1.56 -29.24
CA TYR A 15 -7.45 -2.94 -29.16
C TYR A 15 -8.81 -2.94 -28.47
N GLN A 16 -9.86 -3.18 -29.26
CA GLN A 16 -11.22 -3.24 -28.76
C GLN A 16 -11.35 -4.36 -27.72
N THR A 17 -11.76 -3.94 -26.55
CA THR A 17 -11.77 -4.65 -25.27
C THR A 17 -12.65 -5.89 -25.25
N TYR A 18 -13.61 -6.02 -26.16
CA TYR A 18 -14.56 -7.12 -26.18
C TYR A 18 -14.00 -8.42 -26.75
N THR A 19 -13.03 -8.38 -27.67
CA THR A 19 -12.50 -9.61 -28.30
C THR A 19 -11.50 -10.35 -27.42
N LEU A 20 -10.96 -9.72 -26.38
CA LEU A 20 -9.92 -10.30 -25.52
C LEU A 20 -10.45 -10.92 -24.22
N VAL A 21 -11.75 -10.78 -23.90
CA VAL A 21 -12.33 -11.22 -22.62
C VAL A 21 -12.31 -12.75 -22.45
N ASP A 22 -12.38 -13.48 -23.56
CA ASP A 22 -12.40 -14.96 -23.61
C ASP A 22 -11.01 -15.61 -23.54
N TYR A 23 -9.95 -14.81 -23.62
CA TYR A 23 -8.58 -15.29 -23.56
C TYR A 23 -8.06 -15.31 -22.11
N SER A 24 -7.19 -16.27 -21.81
CA SER A 24 -6.36 -16.25 -20.61
C SER A 24 -5.39 -15.06 -20.63
N GLU A 25 -4.91 -14.65 -19.46
CA GLU A 25 -3.93 -13.56 -19.33
C GLU A 25 -2.67 -13.84 -20.16
N ARG A 26 -2.25 -15.11 -20.26
CA ARG A 26 -1.12 -15.54 -21.09
C ARG A 26 -1.39 -15.36 -22.58
N GLU A 27 -2.56 -15.74 -23.06
CA GLU A 27 -2.90 -15.60 -24.48
C GLU A 27 -2.99 -14.13 -24.87
N ILE A 28 -3.61 -13.29 -24.03
CA ILE A 28 -3.62 -11.83 -24.22
C ILE A 28 -2.18 -11.30 -24.29
N TYR A 29 -1.32 -11.68 -23.36
CA TYR A 29 0.09 -11.26 -23.38
C TYR A 29 0.80 -11.67 -24.67
N ASN A 30 0.63 -12.92 -25.11
CA ASN A 30 1.25 -13.41 -26.34
C ASN A 30 0.76 -12.65 -27.58
N LEU A 31 -0.54 -12.35 -27.66
CA LEU A 31 -1.11 -11.52 -28.75
C LEU A 31 -0.48 -10.12 -28.76
N LEU A 32 -0.39 -9.48 -27.60
CA LEU A 32 0.25 -8.16 -27.48
C LEU A 32 1.73 -8.19 -27.89
N VAL A 33 2.47 -9.24 -27.52
CA VAL A 33 3.87 -9.41 -27.92
C VAL A 33 3.99 -9.61 -29.44
N CYS A 34 3.18 -10.48 -30.04
CA CYS A 34 3.16 -10.71 -31.48
C CYS A 34 2.86 -9.43 -32.26
N GLU A 35 1.89 -8.65 -31.81
CA GLU A 35 1.52 -7.37 -32.42
C GLU A 35 2.63 -6.33 -32.33
N PHE A 36 3.26 -6.21 -31.15
CA PHE A 36 4.41 -5.32 -30.97
C PHE A 36 5.57 -5.71 -31.88
N GLN A 37 5.88 -7.00 -31.98
CA GLN A 37 6.94 -7.52 -32.85
C GLN A 37 6.63 -7.39 -34.33
N GLY A 38 5.37 -7.49 -34.74
CA GLY A 38 4.95 -7.34 -36.14
C GLY A 38 5.02 -5.89 -36.62
N LYS A 39 4.68 -4.93 -35.75
CA LYS A 39 4.57 -3.50 -36.11
C LYS A 39 5.76 -2.65 -35.68
N TYR A 40 6.56 -3.12 -34.73
CA TYR A 40 7.67 -2.38 -34.10
C TYR A 40 7.28 -0.97 -33.60
N ARG A 41 6.02 -0.78 -33.20
CA ARG A 41 5.51 0.48 -32.63
C ARG A 41 4.89 0.23 -31.25
N PRO A 42 4.94 1.22 -30.33
CA PRO A 42 4.29 1.09 -29.03
C PRO A 42 2.79 0.79 -29.18
N LEU A 43 2.31 -0.18 -28.40
CA LEU A 43 0.89 -0.49 -28.29
C LEU A 43 0.29 0.33 -27.14
N ILE A 44 -0.88 0.90 -27.37
CA ILE A 44 -1.66 1.58 -26.33
C ILE A 44 -2.64 0.56 -25.76
N VAL A 45 -2.46 0.20 -24.49
CA VAL A 45 -3.24 -0.84 -23.82
C VAL A 45 -3.85 -0.26 -22.55
N ASP A 46 -5.18 -0.35 -22.43
CA ASP A 46 -5.89 -0.01 -21.19
C ASP A 46 -6.27 -1.29 -20.43
N PHE A 47 -5.43 -1.64 -19.45
CA PHE A 47 -5.65 -2.79 -18.59
C PHE A 47 -6.90 -2.69 -17.72
N LYS A 48 -7.44 -1.49 -17.47
CA LYS A 48 -8.70 -1.36 -16.73
C LYS A 48 -9.85 -1.87 -17.57
N LEU A 49 -9.87 -1.53 -18.85
CA LEU A 49 -10.94 -1.96 -19.76
C LEU A 49 -10.84 -3.45 -20.11
N ILE A 50 -9.63 -4.03 -20.17
CA ILE A 50 -9.46 -5.48 -20.40
C ILE A 50 -10.05 -6.29 -19.23
N PHE A 51 -10.00 -5.77 -18.01
CA PHE A 51 -10.33 -6.53 -16.80
C PHE A 51 -11.42 -5.89 -15.94
N GLU A 52 -12.25 -5.03 -16.52
CA GLU A 52 -13.14 -4.06 -15.84
C GLU A 52 -14.05 -4.71 -14.78
N ASN A 53 -14.29 -6.03 -14.86
CA ASN A 53 -15.10 -6.79 -13.91
C ASN A 53 -14.46 -8.07 -13.32
N LYS A 54 -13.21 -8.44 -13.69
CA LYS A 54 -12.60 -9.72 -13.26
C LYS A 54 -11.82 -9.62 -11.95
N TYR A 55 -11.30 -8.46 -11.61
CA TYR A 55 -10.41 -8.31 -10.45
C TYR A 55 -10.97 -7.31 -9.46
N LYS A 56 -11.63 -7.84 -8.42
CA LYS A 56 -11.88 -7.08 -7.19
C LYS A 56 -10.62 -7.15 -6.32
N ASN A 57 -10.27 -6.05 -5.65
CA ASN A 57 -9.30 -6.08 -4.57
C ASN A 57 -9.80 -7.08 -3.51
N GLY A 58 -9.09 -8.19 -3.32
CA GLY A 58 -9.48 -9.25 -2.38
C GLY A 58 -8.34 -9.78 -1.51
N LEU A 59 -7.11 -9.30 -1.73
CA LEU A 59 -5.94 -9.66 -0.94
C LEU A 59 -5.60 -8.54 0.05
N SER A 60 -4.43 -8.64 0.68
CA SER A 60 -3.89 -7.72 1.69
C SER A 60 -3.49 -6.32 1.18
N HIS A 61 -3.91 -5.91 -0.01
CA HIS A 61 -3.48 -4.66 -0.67
C HIS A 61 -3.77 -3.39 0.12
N ASP A 62 -4.87 -3.40 0.86
CA ASP A 62 -5.47 -2.24 1.52
C ASP A 62 -5.13 -2.12 3.01
N ILE A 63 -4.21 -2.96 3.53
CA ILE A 63 -3.76 -2.91 4.94
C ILE A 63 -3.15 -1.55 5.32
N HIS A 64 -2.42 -0.89 4.42
CA HIS A 64 -1.76 0.38 4.70
C HIS A 64 -1.67 1.27 3.45
N SER A 65 -1.80 2.59 3.61
CA SER A 65 -1.58 3.55 2.51
C SER A 65 -0.09 3.70 2.19
N TYR A 66 0.28 3.84 0.92
CA TYR A 66 1.66 4.05 0.50
C TYR A 66 1.64 4.86 -0.80
N PRO A 67 2.51 5.87 -0.99
CA PRO A 67 2.53 6.65 -2.21
C PRO A 67 2.87 5.82 -3.45
N GLY A 68 2.31 6.18 -4.61
CA GLY A 68 2.72 5.61 -5.90
C GLY A 68 2.44 4.11 -6.07
N LYS A 69 1.34 3.59 -5.51
CA LYS A 69 1.01 2.16 -5.62
C LYS A 69 0.70 1.76 -7.07
N LEU A 70 1.23 0.60 -7.47
CA LEU A 70 0.77 -0.11 -8.65
C LEU A 70 -0.67 -0.60 -8.45
N TYR A 71 -1.47 -0.59 -9.52
CA TYR A 71 -2.81 -1.18 -9.51
C TYR A 71 -2.72 -2.71 -9.40
N PRO A 72 -3.37 -3.35 -8.41
CA PRO A 72 -3.34 -4.81 -8.23
C PRO A 72 -3.67 -5.59 -9.50
N ASN A 73 -4.68 -5.15 -10.25
CA ASN A 73 -5.14 -5.77 -11.49
C ASN A 73 -4.03 -5.85 -12.55
N LEU A 74 -3.16 -4.84 -12.61
CA LEU A 74 -2.04 -4.81 -13.54
C LEU A 74 -0.95 -5.80 -13.12
N ALA A 75 -0.61 -5.81 -11.82
CA ALA A 75 0.34 -6.79 -11.28
C ALA A 75 -0.15 -8.22 -11.49
N LYS A 76 -1.41 -8.49 -11.17
CA LYS A 76 -2.07 -9.78 -11.33
C LYS A 76 -2.02 -10.29 -12.76
N PHE A 77 -2.35 -9.42 -13.72
CA PHE A 77 -2.28 -9.77 -15.14
C PHE A 77 -0.90 -10.31 -15.52
N PHE A 78 0.17 -9.57 -15.20
CA PHE A 78 1.51 -9.99 -15.56
C PHE A 78 1.98 -11.22 -14.77
N CYS A 79 1.63 -11.32 -13.49
CA CYS A 79 1.94 -12.51 -12.69
C CYS A 79 1.34 -13.75 -13.36
N LYS A 80 0.06 -13.73 -13.70
CA LYS A 80 -0.63 -14.82 -14.39
C LYS A 80 -0.11 -15.12 -15.78
N ALA A 81 0.05 -14.09 -16.61
CA ALA A 81 0.51 -14.24 -17.99
C ALA A 81 1.88 -14.92 -18.05
N LEU A 82 2.77 -14.55 -17.14
CA LEU A 82 4.16 -15.00 -17.11
C LEU A 82 4.37 -16.29 -16.29
N TYR A 83 3.41 -16.69 -15.44
CA TYR A 83 3.59 -17.80 -14.50
C TYR A 83 3.58 -19.16 -15.19
N LYS A 84 4.70 -19.87 -15.18
CA LYS A 84 4.83 -21.23 -15.75
C LYS A 84 4.98 -22.25 -14.62
N GLU A 85 4.10 -23.22 -14.45
CA GLU A 85 4.12 -24.24 -13.37
C GLU A 85 5.42 -25.06 -13.19
N ARG A 86 6.51 -24.75 -13.91
CA ARG A 86 7.84 -25.30 -13.68
C ARG A 86 8.38 -24.87 -12.30
N ASN A 87 9.19 -25.74 -11.69
CA ASN A 87 9.85 -25.58 -10.37
C ASN A 87 10.86 -24.41 -10.27
N THR A 88 10.73 -23.35 -11.06
CA THR A 88 11.75 -22.30 -11.24
C THR A 88 11.18 -20.88 -11.30
N ASN A 89 9.92 -20.66 -10.93
CA ASN A 89 9.31 -19.33 -11.00
C ASN A 89 9.75 -18.46 -9.83
N LYS A 90 10.87 -17.79 -10.02
CA LYS A 90 11.36 -16.74 -9.13
C LYS A 90 10.87 -15.38 -9.63
N PHE A 91 10.40 -14.54 -8.72
CA PHE A 91 9.99 -13.18 -9.00
C PHE A 91 10.86 -12.22 -8.19
N LEU A 92 11.35 -11.14 -8.77
CA LEU A 92 12.09 -10.11 -8.04
C LEU A 92 11.48 -8.74 -8.29
N ASP A 93 11.10 -8.05 -7.22
CA ASP A 93 10.82 -6.61 -7.27
C ASP A 93 11.91 -5.83 -6.50
N PRO A 94 12.84 -5.16 -7.20
CA PRO A 94 13.91 -4.40 -6.55
C PRO A 94 13.45 -3.05 -5.99
N PHE A 95 12.20 -2.62 -6.24
CA PHE A 95 11.62 -1.35 -5.80
C PHE A 95 10.18 -1.57 -5.31
N VAL A 96 10.06 -2.44 -4.31
CA VAL A 96 8.79 -3.09 -3.98
C VAL A 96 7.67 -2.15 -3.51
N GLY A 97 8.03 -0.98 -2.97
CA GLY A 97 7.07 0.02 -2.50
C GLY A 97 6.02 -0.59 -1.57
N SER A 98 4.76 -0.64 -2.01
CA SER A 98 3.65 -1.15 -1.20
C SER A 98 3.47 -2.68 -1.23
N GLY A 99 4.33 -3.42 -1.93
CA GLY A 99 4.25 -4.88 -2.02
C GLY A 99 3.23 -5.43 -3.01
N THR A 100 2.60 -4.60 -3.85
CA THR A 100 1.50 -5.04 -4.72
C THR A 100 1.92 -6.17 -5.66
N THR A 101 3.07 -6.03 -6.30
CA THR A 101 3.67 -7.03 -7.20
C THR A 101 3.95 -8.35 -6.48
N ILE A 102 4.55 -8.30 -5.30
CA ILE A 102 4.91 -9.47 -4.51
C ILE A 102 3.69 -10.18 -3.96
N VAL A 103 2.65 -9.45 -3.54
CA VAL A 103 1.38 -10.05 -3.10
C VAL A 103 0.73 -10.83 -4.23
N GLU A 104 0.66 -10.27 -5.44
CA GLU A 104 0.11 -10.98 -6.59
C GLU A 104 1.02 -12.14 -7.04
N ALA A 105 2.34 -11.96 -7.04
CA ALA A 105 3.28 -13.03 -7.37
C ALA A 105 3.17 -14.20 -6.39
N ALA A 106 3.12 -13.94 -5.08
CA ALA A 106 2.94 -14.97 -4.07
C ALA A 106 1.59 -15.70 -4.24
N ALA A 107 0.51 -14.95 -4.55
CA ALA A 107 -0.82 -15.53 -4.79
C ALA A 107 -0.87 -16.44 -6.02
N GLU A 108 -0.05 -16.18 -7.05
CA GLU A 108 0.08 -17.04 -8.23
C GLU A 108 1.10 -18.19 -8.05
N GLY A 109 1.78 -18.28 -6.90
CA GLY A 109 2.70 -19.38 -6.57
C GLY A 109 4.18 -19.13 -6.91
N TYR A 110 4.59 -17.88 -7.16
CA TYR A 110 6.01 -17.56 -7.35
C TYR A 110 6.79 -17.62 -6.04
N GLU A 111 8.06 -18.03 -6.13
CA GLU A 111 9.06 -17.74 -5.11
C GLU A 111 9.49 -16.26 -5.25
N ALA A 112 8.90 -15.38 -4.44
CA ALA A 112 9.02 -13.94 -4.60
C ALA A 112 10.11 -13.34 -3.68
N PHE A 113 10.99 -12.54 -4.28
CA PHE A 113 12.07 -11.79 -3.66
C PHE A 113 11.80 -10.30 -3.82
N TYR A 114 12.21 -9.50 -2.85
CA TYR A 114 11.99 -8.05 -2.91
C TYR A 114 13.04 -7.24 -2.17
N CYS A 115 13.19 -6.00 -2.63
CA CYS A 115 14.04 -4.99 -1.99
C CYS A 115 13.37 -3.62 -2.05
N ASP A 116 13.69 -2.77 -1.08
CA ASP A 116 13.40 -1.34 -1.08
C ASP A 116 14.36 -0.66 -0.10
N ILE A 117 14.72 0.59 -0.38
CA ILE A 117 15.51 1.40 0.56
C ILE A 117 14.69 1.77 1.80
N ASN A 118 13.37 1.91 1.64
CA ASN A 118 12.46 2.27 2.71
C ASN A 118 12.15 1.05 3.60
N PRO A 119 12.54 1.07 4.89
CA PRO A 119 12.25 -0.06 5.79
C PRO A 119 10.74 -0.30 5.97
N LEU A 120 9.90 0.74 5.88
CA LEU A 120 8.44 0.60 5.96
C LEU A 120 7.89 -0.18 4.76
N ALA A 121 8.44 0.03 3.56
CA ALA A 121 8.04 -0.70 2.35
C ALA A 121 8.32 -2.21 2.49
N ARG A 122 9.51 -2.55 3.01
CA ARG A 122 9.90 -3.94 3.26
C ARG A 122 9.03 -4.59 4.34
N LEU A 123 8.80 -3.91 5.46
CA LEU A 123 7.93 -4.40 6.54
C LEU A 123 6.49 -4.59 6.06
N LEU A 124 5.95 -3.61 5.31
CA LEU A 124 4.60 -3.69 4.77
C LEU A 124 4.46 -4.86 3.79
N THR A 125 5.44 -5.05 2.91
CA THR A 125 5.45 -6.17 1.98
C THR A 125 5.47 -7.49 2.74
N LYS A 126 6.37 -7.65 3.73
CA LYS A 126 6.42 -8.82 4.60
C LYS A 126 5.04 -9.13 5.20
N VAL A 127 4.44 -8.17 5.91
CA VAL A 127 3.14 -8.33 6.58
C VAL A 127 2.03 -8.71 5.59
N LYS A 128 2.02 -8.13 4.40
CA LYS A 128 1.02 -8.44 3.37
C LYS A 128 1.15 -9.85 2.79
N THR A 129 2.34 -10.44 2.85
CA THR A 129 2.65 -11.77 2.31
C THR A 129 2.72 -12.85 3.38
N THR A 130 2.69 -12.47 4.66
CA THR A 130 2.64 -13.41 5.78
C THR A 130 1.20 -13.80 6.05
N GLN A 131 0.91 -15.10 6.01
CA GLN A 131 -0.39 -15.62 6.44
C GLN A 131 -0.47 -15.57 7.97
N LEU A 132 -1.47 -14.83 8.47
CA LEU A 132 -1.77 -14.73 9.89
C LEU A 132 -3.22 -15.16 10.12
N GLU A 133 -3.42 -15.96 11.17
CA GLU A 133 -4.76 -16.41 11.54
C GLU A 133 -5.47 -15.35 12.38
N LYS A 134 -6.76 -15.11 12.08
CA LYS A 134 -7.53 -14.05 12.76
C LYS A 134 -7.56 -14.25 14.28
N ASP A 135 -7.77 -15.49 14.73
CA ASP A 135 -7.87 -15.80 16.16
C ASP A 135 -6.55 -15.53 16.90
N GLU A 136 -5.41 -15.69 16.20
CA GLU A 136 -4.09 -15.37 16.74
C GLU A 136 -3.91 -13.85 16.89
N ILE A 137 -4.35 -13.08 15.90
CA ILE A 137 -4.33 -11.60 15.96
C ILE A 137 -5.21 -11.12 17.12
N ASP A 138 -6.43 -11.64 17.23
CA ASP A 138 -7.38 -11.24 18.29
C ASP A 138 -6.84 -11.57 19.68
N PHE A 139 -6.26 -12.77 19.85
CA PHE A 139 -5.62 -13.16 21.10
C PHE A 139 -4.50 -12.19 21.50
N HIS A 140 -3.60 -11.84 20.59
CA HIS A 140 -2.51 -10.92 20.87
C HIS A 140 -2.96 -9.46 20.99
N LEU A 141 -4.10 -9.08 20.40
CA LEU A 141 -4.72 -7.78 20.60
C LEU A 141 -5.21 -7.61 22.06
N GLU A 142 -5.86 -8.63 22.62
CA GLU A 142 -6.27 -8.63 24.02
C GLU A 142 -5.07 -8.60 24.98
N GLN A 143 -4.01 -9.33 24.66
CA GLN A 143 -2.74 -9.23 25.38
C GLN A 143 -2.17 -7.82 25.31
N LEU A 144 -2.13 -7.21 24.13
CA LEU A 144 -1.62 -5.85 23.93
C LEU A 144 -2.42 -4.83 24.75
N PHE A 145 -3.75 -4.96 24.81
CA PHE A 145 -4.58 -4.11 25.69
C PHE A 145 -4.23 -4.27 27.17
N THR A 146 -3.94 -5.50 27.60
CA THR A 146 -3.56 -5.79 28.99
C THR A 146 -2.21 -5.18 29.33
N LEU A 147 -1.21 -5.39 28.46
CA LEU A 147 0.13 -4.81 28.59
C LEU A 147 0.06 -3.28 28.63
N TYR A 148 -0.73 -2.67 27.74
CA TYR A 148 -0.90 -1.23 27.70
C TYR A 148 -1.46 -0.67 29.01
N LYS A 149 -2.47 -1.32 29.60
CA LYS A 149 -3.04 -0.87 30.89
C LYS A 149 -2.04 -1.00 32.04
N GLN A 150 -1.20 -2.02 32.01
CA GLN A 150 -0.23 -2.33 33.08
C GLN A 150 1.10 -1.58 32.92
N ALA A 151 1.41 -1.05 31.74
CA ALA A 151 2.65 -0.33 31.48
C ALA A 151 2.64 1.05 32.16
N HIS A 152 3.54 1.21 33.15
CA HIS A 152 3.81 2.47 33.85
C HIS A 152 5.17 3.08 33.47
N SER A 153 6.06 2.26 32.92
CA SER A 153 7.39 2.65 32.43
C SER A 153 7.60 2.07 31.03
N PHE A 154 8.14 2.87 30.13
CA PHE A 154 8.40 2.49 28.74
C PHE A 154 9.56 3.34 28.20
N GLU A 155 10.21 2.86 27.16
CA GLU A 155 11.27 3.59 26.48
C GLU A 155 10.67 4.59 25.49
N ALA A 156 11.18 5.82 25.50
CA ALA A 156 10.78 6.84 24.55
C ALA A 156 11.42 6.57 23.18
N ILE A 157 10.63 6.68 22.11
CA ILE A 157 11.14 6.55 20.75
C ILE A 157 11.77 7.87 20.33
N ASP A 158 13.02 7.85 19.87
CA ASP A 158 13.63 9.03 19.30
C ASP A 158 13.00 9.38 17.94
N VAL A 159 12.45 10.59 17.84
CA VAL A 159 11.82 11.10 16.64
C VAL A 159 12.36 12.49 16.36
N ILE A 160 12.95 12.65 15.17
CA ILE A 160 13.47 13.94 14.70
C ILE A 160 12.33 14.97 14.74
N ASN A 161 12.53 16.03 15.54
CA ASN A 161 11.55 17.08 15.77
C ASN A 161 10.19 16.57 16.27
N ALA A 162 10.14 15.69 17.27
CA ALA A 162 8.90 15.09 17.81
C ALA A 162 7.77 16.11 18.03
N SER A 163 8.02 17.22 18.74
CA SER A 163 7.02 18.27 19.02
C SER A 163 6.56 19.05 17.76
N HIS A 164 7.25 18.91 16.63
CA HIS A 164 6.76 19.41 15.35
C HIS A 164 5.58 18.57 14.84
N TRP A 165 5.65 17.26 15.04
CA TRP A 165 4.75 16.26 14.46
C TRP A 165 3.65 15.82 15.42
N TYR A 166 3.88 15.88 16.72
CA TYR A 166 2.99 15.34 17.75
C TYR A 166 2.78 16.34 18.89
N ASP A 167 1.62 16.24 19.52
CA ASP A 167 1.42 16.74 20.87
C ASP A 167 2.18 15.82 21.86
N ASP A 168 2.75 16.37 22.94
CA ASP A 168 3.57 15.59 23.87
C ASP A 168 2.77 14.46 24.55
N ARG A 169 1.47 14.67 24.80
CA ARG A 169 0.58 13.62 25.33
C ARG A 169 0.42 12.48 24.33
N VAL A 170 0.14 12.82 23.06
CA VAL A 170 0.00 11.82 22.00
C VAL A 170 1.31 11.08 21.77
N LYS A 171 2.44 11.78 21.80
CA LYS A 171 3.77 11.17 21.67
C LYS A 171 4.04 10.17 22.79
N ASN A 172 3.71 10.52 24.03
CA ASN A 172 3.87 9.65 25.20
C ASN A 172 3.04 8.36 25.06
N GLU A 173 1.76 8.47 24.69
CA GLU A 173 0.89 7.31 24.46
C GLU A 173 1.38 6.43 23.30
N LEU A 174 1.93 7.02 22.24
CA LEU A 174 2.54 6.28 21.12
C LEU A 174 3.81 5.53 21.56
N ASP A 175 4.67 6.16 22.36
CA ASP A 175 5.89 5.52 22.89
C ASP A 175 5.54 4.31 23.75
N LYS A 176 4.57 4.49 24.65
CA LYS A 176 4.01 3.43 25.47
C LYS A 176 3.46 2.28 24.63
N LEU A 177 2.65 2.60 23.60
CA LEU A 177 2.05 1.59 22.72
C LEU A 177 3.13 0.81 21.95
N MET A 178 4.12 1.48 21.37
CA MET A 178 5.20 0.79 20.65
C MET A 178 5.99 -0.12 21.59
N SER A 179 6.32 0.35 22.80
CA SER A 179 7.02 -0.47 23.79
C SER A 179 6.24 -1.74 24.14
N CYS A 180 4.91 -1.66 24.25
CA CYS A 180 4.05 -2.83 24.43
C CYS A 180 4.06 -3.76 23.20
N ILE A 181 4.01 -3.21 21.97
CA ILE A 181 4.11 -3.98 20.73
C ILE A 181 5.46 -4.71 20.66
N ASP A 182 6.55 -4.03 21.01
CA ASP A 182 7.90 -4.59 21.01
C ASP A 182 8.10 -5.68 22.06
N SER A 183 7.28 -5.70 23.11
CA SER A 183 7.29 -6.76 24.14
C SER A 183 6.56 -8.05 23.73
N LEU A 184 5.83 -8.06 22.62
CA LEU A 184 5.17 -9.28 22.13
C LEU A 184 6.19 -10.33 21.66
N ASP A 185 5.91 -11.60 21.90
CA ASP A 185 6.85 -12.69 21.62
C ASP A 185 6.91 -13.07 20.13
N LYS A 186 5.76 -12.99 19.43
CA LYS A 186 5.66 -13.43 18.03
C LYS A 186 6.07 -12.32 17.08
N VAL A 187 7.13 -12.57 16.31
CA VAL A 187 7.72 -11.59 15.37
C VAL A 187 6.71 -11.15 14.32
N ASP A 188 5.97 -12.06 13.70
CA ASP A 188 5.05 -11.69 12.62
C ASP A 188 3.81 -10.92 13.12
N ILE A 189 3.34 -11.25 14.33
CA ILE A 189 2.29 -10.51 15.02
C ILE A 189 2.78 -9.10 15.41
N LYS A 190 4.00 -9.00 15.93
CA LYS A 190 4.65 -7.72 16.22
C LYS A 190 4.77 -6.87 14.96
N ASP A 191 5.21 -7.45 13.85
CA ASP A 191 5.32 -6.75 12.57
C ASP A 191 3.96 -6.28 12.04
N PHE A 192 2.91 -7.11 12.18
CA PHE A 192 1.55 -6.71 11.87
C PHE A 192 1.10 -5.50 12.71
N PHE A 193 1.30 -5.54 14.03
CA PHE A 193 0.97 -4.41 14.90
C PHE A 193 1.85 -3.18 14.66
N LYS A 194 3.10 -3.33 14.21
CA LYS A 194 3.95 -2.21 13.77
C LYS A 194 3.40 -1.52 12.54
N ILE A 195 2.81 -2.26 11.59
CA ILE A 195 2.10 -1.67 10.44
C ILE A 195 0.81 -0.96 10.88
N ALA A 196 0.04 -1.56 11.79
CA ALA A 196 -1.13 -0.88 12.36
C ALA A 196 -0.71 0.41 13.12
N PHE A 197 0.37 0.34 13.89
CA PHE A 197 0.96 1.47 14.59
C PHE A 197 1.42 2.55 13.63
N SER A 198 2.12 2.22 12.53
CA SER A 198 2.59 3.24 11.57
C SER A 198 1.42 4.01 10.97
N HIS A 199 0.30 3.34 10.71
CA HIS A 199 -0.93 3.97 10.26
C HIS A 199 -1.53 4.89 11.35
N LEU A 200 -1.61 4.39 12.59
CA LEU A 200 -2.11 5.17 13.74
C LEU A 200 -1.26 6.41 14.00
N ALA A 201 0.06 6.25 14.09
CA ALA A 201 1.02 7.32 14.32
C ALA A 201 0.88 8.42 13.27
N ARG A 202 0.70 8.07 12.00
CA ARG A 202 0.42 9.07 10.94
C ARG A 202 -0.94 9.73 11.15
N LYS A 203 -1.99 8.96 11.50
CA LYS A 203 -3.35 9.45 11.73
C LYS A 203 -3.44 10.48 12.87
N VAL A 204 -2.73 10.27 13.97
CA VAL A 204 -2.73 11.18 15.15
C VAL A 204 -1.67 12.27 15.10
N SER A 205 -0.79 12.27 14.08
CA SER A 205 0.18 13.35 13.86
C SER A 205 -0.43 14.60 13.23
N TYR A 206 0.30 15.72 13.32
CA TYR A 206 0.03 16.93 12.54
C TYR A 206 0.39 16.80 11.05
N CYS A 207 0.68 15.60 10.53
CA CYS A 207 0.89 15.38 9.10
C CYS A 207 -0.41 15.57 8.32
N ASP A 208 -0.30 16.22 7.17
CA ASP A 208 -1.34 16.30 6.16
C ASP A 208 -1.46 14.96 5.44
N LEU A 209 -2.60 14.28 5.62
CA LEU A 209 -2.82 12.94 5.05
C LEU A 209 -3.10 12.97 3.54
N GLN A 210 -3.45 14.13 2.98
CA GLN A 210 -3.66 14.27 1.53
C GLN A 210 -2.36 14.41 0.76
N VAL A 211 -1.26 14.72 1.45
CA VAL A 211 0.06 14.85 0.85
C VAL A 211 0.81 13.53 1.04
N SER A 212 1.40 13.04 -0.05
CA SER A 212 2.19 11.80 -0.05
C SER A 212 3.47 11.93 0.77
N VAL A 213 4.12 13.09 0.68
CA VAL A 213 5.28 13.45 1.50
C VAL A 213 4.85 14.00 2.86
N PRO A 214 5.60 13.74 3.93
CA PRO A 214 5.25 14.21 5.27
C PRO A 214 5.35 15.74 5.32
N VAL A 215 4.19 16.39 5.38
CA VAL A 215 4.07 17.85 5.50
C VAL A 215 3.16 18.16 6.66
N LYS A 216 3.57 19.08 7.53
CA LYS A 216 2.71 19.55 8.61
C LYS A 216 1.50 20.30 8.05
N ILE A 217 0.33 20.00 8.58
CA ILE A 217 -0.94 20.65 8.24
C ILE A 217 -0.81 22.16 8.46
N LYS A 218 -1.23 22.93 7.45
CA LYS A 218 -1.31 24.39 7.51
C LYS A 218 -2.58 24.86 6.82
N ILE A 219 -3.27 25.81 7.43
CA ILE A 219 -4.37 26.51 6.75
C ILE A 219 -3.76 27.62 5.90
N LYS A 220 -4.09 27.64 4.60
CA LYS A 220 -3.67 28.70 3.67
C LYS A 220 -4.87 29.49 3.19
N SER A 221 -4.67 30.77 2.89
CA SER A 221 -5.73 31.67 2.42
C SER A 221 -6.40 31.16 1.15
N ASN A 222 -5.61 30.59 0.23
CA ASN A 222 -6.04 30.05 -1.07
C ASN A 222 -6.75 28.68 -1.00
N PHE A 223 -6.89 28.06 0.18
CA PHE A 223 -7.62 26.79 0.31
C PHE A 223 -9.14 27.00 0.24
N SER A 224 -9.83 26.02 -0.35
CA SER A 224 -11.31 25.99 -0.39
C SER A 224 -11.91 25.92 1.01
N ALA A 225 -13.16 26.38 1.17
CA ALA A 225 -13.87 26.32 2.45
C ALA A 225 -13.97 24.88 2.98
N LEU A 226 -14.25 23.92 2.11
CA LEU A 226 -14.29 22.49 2.45
C LEU A 226 -12.94 22.00 3.01
N ARG A 227 -11.83 22.36 2.37
CA ARG A 227 -10.50 21.95 2.82
C ARG A 227 -10.13 22.58 4.16
N LYS A 228 -10.48 23.84 4.38
CA LYS A 228 -10.27 24.53 5.66
C LYS A 228 -11.06 23.83 6.79
N ALA A 229 -12.34 23.53 6.57
CA ALA A 229 -13.17 22.82 7.52
C ALA A 229 -12.65 21.40 7.84
N GLU A 230 -12.15 20.67 6.84
CA GLU A 230 -11.52 19.35 7.04
C GLU A 230 -10.26 19.44 7.92
N ILE A 231 -9.41 20.45 7.66
CA ILE A 231 -8.21 20.71 8.45
C ILE A 231 -8.59 21.06 9.89
N GLU A 232 -9.55 21.95 10.09
CA GLU A 232 -10.03 22.34 11.44
C GLU A 232 -10.59 21.13 12.19
N LYS A 233 -11.43 20.32 11.54
CA LYS A 233 -11.95 19.07 12.12
C LYS A 233 -10.82 18.13 12.54
N ARG A 234 -9.79 17.99 11.71
CA ARG A 234 -8.62 17.14 12.00
C ARG A 234 -7.80 17.68 13.17
N LEU A 235 -7.56 18.98 13.23
CA LEU A 235 -6.83 19.60 14.35
C LEU A 235 -7.61 19.47 15.66
N THR A 236 -8.92 19.64 15.63
CA THR A 236 -9.80 19.40 16.81
C THR A 236 -9.77 17.93 17.23
N TYR A 237 -9.81 16.99 16.28
CA TYR A 237 -9.68 15.56 16.57
C TYR A 237 -8.35 15.26 17.28
N ILE A 238 -7.21 15.72 16.75
CA ILE A 238 -5.89 15.46 17.35
C ILE A 238 -5.78 16.03 18.77
N LYS A 239 -6.41 17.19 19.04
CA LYS A 239 -6.43 17.78 20.38
C LYS A 239 -7.24 16.97 21.40
N ASN A 240 -8.24 16.20 20.93
CA ASN A 240 -9.20 15.50 21.79
C ASN A 240 -8.95 13.99 21.90
N VAL A 241 -8.15 13.40 21.00
CA VAL A 241 -7.66 12.00 21.09
C VAL A 241 -6.67 11.90 22.22
#